data_AF-A0AAV9D708-F1
#
_entry.id   AF-A0AAV9D708-F1
#
_cell.length_a   1.000
_cell.length_b   1.000
_cell.length_c   1.000
_cell.angle_alpha   90.00
_cell.angle_beta   90.00
_cell.angle_gamma   90.00
#
_symmetry.space_group_name_H-M   'P 1'
#
loop_
_entity.id
_entity.type
_entity.pdbx_description
1 polymer ?
#
loop_
_entity_poly.entity_id
_entity_poly.type
_entity_poly.pdbx_seq_one_letter_code
_entity_poly.pdbx_strand_id
1 'polypeptide(L)'
;MSSKIAKQADEQSNPKNIKDPSLGWIIGFLFLVSFLGLFCLVPLRKIMIIDYKLVYPSGTATAHLINGFHTPAGAKLAKFYFDFNATYVGVGMICPYIVNLSVLFGADPDSSNLHGLQGYRVFISIAMILGDGLYNFVKVLCRTIPVLITQIRGGAATTLPISDSPIADAPPAITFDDQRRTEVFLKDQIPNWVAIVCYIAVAVVSTFTLPQIFNNLKWYYIVVAYIVAPVLAFCNAYGCGLTDWSLASTYGKLAIFTIGAWAGASNGGVLVGLAACGVMMSIVSTASDLMQDFKTGYMTLASPRSMFVSQVIGTGMGCIIGPSIFWIFFKAFDLGNPKSAYPAPLQPSIGT
;
A
#
# COMPACT_ATOMS: atom_id res chain seq x y z
N MET A 1 9.05 9.76 16.92
CA MET A 1 8.14 9.61 18.07
C MET A 1 7.78 11.01 18.60
N SER A 2 6.56 11.27 19.07
CA SER A 2 6.23 12.58 19.70
C SER A 2 6.83 12.67 21.10
N SER A 3 7.12 13.88 21.58
CA SER A 3 7.59 14.14 22.94
C SER A 3 6.66 13.59 24.02
N LYS A 4 5.33 13.56 23.77
CA LYS A 4 4.35 12.98 24.69
C LYS A 4 4.59 11.49 24.93
N ILE A 5 4.82 10.74 23.85
CA ILE A 5 5.07 9.30 23.87
C ILE A 5 6.49 9.01 24.35
N ALA A 6 7.47 9.82 23.93
CA ALA A 6 8.86 9.66 24.33
C ALA A 6 9.09 9.87 25.84
N LYS A 7 8.26 10.69 26.50
CA LYS A 7 8.28 10.87 27.97
C LYS A 7 7.69 9.69 28.74
N GLN A 8 6.97 8.80 28.06
CA GLN A 8 6.32 7.63 28.65
C GLN A 8 7.17 6.36 28.48
N ALA A 9 8.26 6.40 27.70
CA ALA A 9 9.20 5.30 27.53
C ALA A 9 10.43 5.56 28.41
N ASP A 10 10.69 4.72 29.41
CA ASP A 10 11.81 4.85 30.36
C ASP A 10 13.20 4.60 29.73
N GLU A 11 13.29 4.22 28.46
CA GLU A 11 14.57 3.97 27.77
C GLU A 11 15.09 5.17 26.98
N GLN A 12 16.35 5.52 27.26
CA GLN A 12 17.27 6.38 26.48
C GLN A 12 16.64 7.12 25.30
N SER A 13 15.91 8.18 25.63
CA SER A 13 15.25 9.06 24.67
C SER A 13 16.29 9.84 23.87
N ASN A 14 16.77 9.28 22.76
CA ASN A 14 17.67 9.98 21.86
C ASN A 14 16.90 11.17 21.26
N PRO A 15 17.33 12.43 21.48
CA PRO A 15 16.60 13.61 21.00
C PRO A 15 16.43 13.62 19.48
N LYS A 16 17.29 12.90 18.75
CA LYS A 16 17.19 12.74 17.29
C LYS A 16 16.00 11.87 16.85
N ASN A 17 15.39 11.08 17.73
CA ASN A 17 14.20 10.26 17.43
C ASN A 17 12.87 10.96 17.75
N ILE A 18 12.93 12.17 18.33
CA ILE A 18 11.76 12.90 18.77
C ILE A 18 11.40 13.97 17.73
N LYS A 19 10.16 13.91 17.24
CA LYS A 19 9.58 14.95 16.41
C LYS A 19 8.09 15.04 16.68
N ASP A 20 7.64 16.21 17.12
CA ASP A 20 6.24 16.41 17.42
C ASP A 20 5.40 16.58 16.15
N PRO A 21 4.21 15.97 16.13
CA PRO A 21 3.28 16.14 15.04
C PRO A 21 2.90 17.62 14.95
N SER A 22 2.95 18.15 13.73
CA SER A 22 2.37 19.44 13.40
C SER A 22 1.61 19.29 12.09
N LEU A 23 0.42 19.88 12.05
CA LEU A 23 -0.49 19.73 10.91
C LEU A 23 0.19 20.15 9.60
N GLY A 24 0.97 21.23 9.61
CA GLY A 24 1.65 21.75 8.42
C GLY A 24 2.65 20.77 7.79
N TRP A 25 3.54 20.16 8.58
CA TRP A 25 4.52 19.23 8.02
C TRP A 25 3.92 17.87 7.67
N ILE A 26 2.87 17.43 8.39
CA ILE A 26 2.18 16.16 8.07
C ILE A 26 1.47 16.27 6.71
N ILE A 27 0.74 17.37 6.47
CA ILE A 27 0.11 17.63 5.17
C ILE A 27 1.20 17.71 4.08
N GLY A 28 2.26 18.48 4.31
CA GLY A 28 3.37 18.59 3.36
C GLY A 28 4.01 17.23 3.02
N PHE A 29 4.25 16.40 4.03
CA PHE A 29 4.77 15.05 3.84
C PHE A 29 3.85 14.18 2.99
N LEU A 30 2.54 14.13 3.30
CA LEU A 30 1.59 13.32 2.54
C LEU A 30 1.44 13.80 1.10
N PHE A 31 1.46 15.11 0.87
CA PHE A 31 1.39 15.68 -0.48
C PHE A 31 2.61 15.31 -1.32
N LEU A 32 3.80 15.30 -0.74
CA LEU A 32 5.03 14.96 -1.46
C LEU A 32 5.09 13.48 -1.84
N VAL A 33 4.56 12.61 -0.98
CA VAL A 33 4.70 11.16 -1.15
C VAL A 33 3.55 10.56 -1.95
N SER A 34 2.30 10.96 -1.69
CA SER A 34 1.11 10.29 -2.27
C SER A 34 1.02 10.45 -3.78
N PHE A 35 1.43 11.60 -4.31
CA PHE A 35 1.40 11.85 -5.75
C PHE A 35 2.44 11.05 -6.52
N LEU A 36 3.51 10.62 -5.85
CA LEU A 36 4.61 9.86 -6.44
C LEU A 36 4.13 8.46 -6.87
N GLY A 37 3.23 7.84 -6.09
CA GLY A 37 2.57 6.58 -6.42
C GLY A 37 1.69 6.64 -7.66
N LEU A 38 1.00 7.77 -7.88
CA LEU A 38 0.09 7.95 -9.02
C LEU A 38 0.81 7.83 -10.36
N PHE A 39 2.00 8.40 -10.49
CA PHE A 39 2.72 8.41 -11.77
C PHE A 39 3.51 7.12 -12.03
N CYS A 40 3.73 6.33 -10.99
CA CYS A 40 4.66 5.21 -11.00
C CYS A 40 4.27 4.08 -11.97
N LEU A 41 2.97 3.73 -12.03
CA LEU A 41 2.49 2.60 -12.84
C LEU A 41 1.61 3.01 -14.02
N VAL A 42 1.43 4.31 -14.25
CA VAL A 42 0.68 4.84 -15.41
C VAL A 42 1.22 4.29 -16.74
N PRO A 43 2.54 4.15 -16.97
CA PRO A 43 3.05 3.53 -18.20
C PRO A 43 2.73 2.04 -18.32
N LEU A 44 2.53 1.33 -17.20
CA LEU A 44 2.31 -0.12 -17.15
C LEU A 44 0.83 -0.51 -17.23
N ARG A 45 -0.10 0.46 -17.23
CA ARG A 45 -1.55 0.21 -17.26
C ARG A 45 -2.01 -0.66 -18.43
N LYS A 46 -1.45 -0.43 -19.62
CA LYS A 46 -1.81 -1.19 -20.84
C LYS A 46 -1.44 -2.65 -20.67
N ILE A 47 -0.24 -2.91 -20.15
CA ILE A 47 0.27 -4.26 -19.95
C ILE A 47 -0.57 -4.99 -18.92
N MET A 48 -0.85 -4.36 -17.79
CA MET A 48 -1.53 -5.02 -16.68
C MET A 48 -3.02 -5.30 -16.98
N ILE A 49 -3.70 -4.38 -17.67
CA ILE A 49 -5.16 -4.48 -17.90
C ILE A 49 -5.49 -5.14 -19.23
N ILE A 50 -4.77 -4.82 -20.31
CA ILE A 50 -5.07 -5.31 -21.66
C ILE A 50 -4.25 -6.57 -21.97
N ASP A 51 -2.93 -6.52 -21.79
CA ASP A 51 -2.06 -7.63 -22.21
C ASP A 51 -2.14 -8.82 -21.25
N TYR A 52 -2.12 -8.56 -19.93
CA TYR A 52 -2.20 -9.59 -18.89
C TYR A 52 -3.63 -9.90 -18.45
N LYS A 53 -4.61 -9.07 -18.85
CA LYS A 53 -6.02 -9.23 -18.50
C LYS A 53 -6.23 -9.50 -17.00
N LEU A 54 -5.45 -8.85 -16.13
CA LEU A 54 -5.58 -9.03 -14.69
C LEU A 54 -7.01 -8.72 -14.25
N VAL A 55 -7.51 -9.55 -13.34
CA VAL A 55 -8.92 -9.51 -12.93
C VAL A 55 -9.18 -8.24 -12.11
N TYR A 56 -8.32 -7.92 -11.15
CA TYR A 56 -8.58 -6.92 -10.09
C TYR A 56 -10.00 -7.12 -9.52
N PRO A 57 -10.20 -8.13 -8.65
CA PRO A 57 -11.54 -8.55 -8.24
C PRO A 57 -12.42 -7.41 -7.70
N SER A 58 -11.90 -6.52 -6.84
CA SER A 58 -12.62 -5.36 -6.32
C SER A 58 -13.00 -4.36 -7.41
N GLY A 59 -12.07 -4.04 -8.32
CA GLY A 59 -12.33 -3.15 -9.45
C GLY A 59 -13.36 -3.72 -10.43
N THR A 60 -13.27 -5.02 -10.70
CA THR A 60 -14.24 -5.76 -11.53
C THR A 60 -15.63 -5.80 -10.88
N ALA A 61 -15.71 -6.09 -9.58
CA ALA A 61 -16.98 -6.07 -8.84
C ALA A 61 -17.61 -4.68 -8.86
N THR A 62 -16.81 -3.64 -8.65
CA THR A 62 -17.24 -2.23 -8.74
C THR A 62 -17.78 -1.90 -10.13
N ALA A 63 -17.10 -2.32 -11.19
CA ALA A 63 -17.57 -2.11 -12.56
C ALA A 63 -18.89 -2.82 -12.85
N HIS A 64 -19.05 -4.06 -12.40
CA HIS A 64 -20.30 -4.80 -12.53
C HIS A 64 -21.45 -4.12 -11.78
N LEU A 65 -21.19 -3.58 -10.59
CA LEU A 65 -22.17 -2.82 -9.82
C LEU A 65 -22.60 -1.54 -10.55
N ILE A 66 -21.64 -0.74 -11.04
CA ILE A 66 -21.92 0.49 -11.81
C ILE A 66 -22.75 0.18 -13.05
N ASN A 67 -22.35 -0.85 -13.82
CA ASN A 67 -23.08 -1.29 -15.01
C ASN A 67 -24.47 -1.86 -14.65
N GLY A 68 -24.63 -2.44 -13.45
CA GLY A 68 -25.89 -2.94 -12.91
C GLY A 68 -26.93 -1.85 -12.63
N PHE A 69 -26.51 -0.64 -12.25
CA PHE A 69 -27.42 0.50 -12.12
C PHE A 69 -27.91 1.03 -13.47
N HIS A 70 -27.17 0.80 -14.54
CA HIS A 70 -27.46 1.36 -15.87
C HIS A 70 -28.07 0.35 -16.85
N THR A 71 -28.05 -0.94 -16.55
CA THR A 71 -28.62 -2.00 -17.42
C THR A 71 -29.33 -3.09 -16.61
N PRO A 72 -30.53 -3.53 -17.04
CA PRO A 72 -31.26 -4.61 -16.35
C PRO A 72 -30.53 -5.97 -16.38
N ALA A 73 -29.59 -6.17 -17.33
CA ALA A 73 -28.73 -7.34 -17.38
C ALA A 73 -27.61 -7.33 -16.31
N GLY A 74 -27.09 -6.14 -15.95
CA GLY A 74 -26.05 -6.00 -14.93
C GLY A 74 -26.55 -6.32 -13.51
N ALA A 75 -27.84 -6.09 -13.24
CA ALA A 75 -28.47 -6.50 -11.97
C ALA A 75 -28.43 -8.03 -11.73
N LYS A 76 -28.38 -8.84 -12.80
CA LYS A 76 -28.26 -10.31 -12.71
C LYS A 76 -26.82 -10.77 -12.45
N LEU A 77 -25.84 -9.94 -12.78
CA LEU A 77 -24.40 -10.16 -12.57
C LEU A 77 -23.89 -9.57 -11.24
N ALA A 78 -24.63 -8.64 -10.64
CA ALA A 78 -24.41 -8.14 -9.27
C ALA A 78 -24.76 -9.21 -8.23
N LYS A 79 -24.02 -10.33 -8.23
CA LYS A 79 -24.02 -11.28 -7.12
C LYS A 79 -23.41 -10.62 -5.89
N PHE A 80 -23.89 -11.02 -4.72
CA PHE A 80 -23.30 -10.64 -3.43
C PHE A 80 -21.82 -11.05 -3.41
N TYR A 81 -20.92 -10.07 -3.49
CA TYR A 81 -19.49 -10.25 -3.29
C TYR A 81 -19.18 -10.00 -1.82
N PHE A 82 -18.78 -11.05 -1.11
CA PHE A 82 -18.28 -10.95 0.26
C PHE A 82 -16.77 -11.15 0.21
N ASP A 83 -16.02 -10.08 0.41
CA ASP A 83 -14.57 -10.16 0.53
C ASP A 83 -14.22 -10.48 1.98
N PHE A 84 -13.92 -11.75 2.25
CA PHE A 84 -13.31 -12.12 3.52
C PHE A 84 -11.91 -11.54 3.53
N ASN A 85 -11.70 -10.49 4.33
CA ASN A 85 -10.35 -10.02 4.61
C ASN A 85 -9.56 -11.18 5.25
N ALA A 86 -8.76 -11.85 4.42
CA ALA A 86 -8.00 -13.04 4.77
C ALA A 86 -6.98 -12.76 5.88
N THR A 87 -6.64 -11.49 6.14
CA THR A 87 -5.83 -11.10 7.29
C THR A 87 -6.60 -11.24 8.60
N TYR A 88 -7.88 -10.86 8.68
CA TYR A 88 -8.64 -11.05 9.92
C TYR A 88 -8.98 -12.53 10.16
N VAL A 89 -9.28 -13.27 9.10
CA VAL A 89 -9.53 -14.72 9.19
C VAL A 89 -8.23 -15.47 9.49
N GLY A 90 -7.13 -15.10 8.83
CA GLY A 90 -5.79 -15.68 9.04
C GLY A 90 -5.20 -15.34 10.41
N VAL A 91 -5.30 -14.09 10.87
CA VAL A 91 -4.91 -13.68 12.23
C VAL A 91 -5.80 -14.37 13.27
N GLY A 92 -7.09 -14.54 12.98
CA GLY A 92 -8.01 -15.32 13.81
C GLY A 92 -7.64 -16.81 13.89
N MET A 93 -7.19 -17.42 12.78
CA MET A 93 -6.81 -18.84 12.73
C MET A 93 -5.38 -19.11 13.26
N ILE A 94 -4.47 -18.13 13.20
CA ILE A 94 -3.06 -18.29 13.62
C ILE A 94 -2.85 -17.81 15.06
N CYS A 95 -3.73 -16.98 15.61
CA CYS A 95 -3.73 -16.71 17.05
C CYS A 95 -3.85 -18.04 17.81
N PRO A 96 -2.96 -18.30 18.80
CA PRO A 96 -3.06 -19.52 19.61
C PRO A 96 -4.47 -19.67 20.17
N TYR A 97 -5.06 -20.86 20.09
CA TYR A 97 -6.42 -21.12 20.59
C TYR A 97 -6.63 -20.60 22.01
N ILE A 98 -5.58 -20.63 22.83
CA ILE A 98 -5.54 -20.07 24.18
C ILE A 98 -5.85 -18.56 24.23
N VAL A 99 -5.39 -17.77 23.25
CA VAL A 99 -5.60 -16.31 23.15
C VAL A 99 -7.01 -15.99 22.68
N ASN A 100 -7.51 -16.74 21.68
CA ASN A 100 -8.89 -16.58 21.21
C ASN A 100 -9.91 -16.99 22.28
N LEU A 101 -9.68 -18.10 23.00
CA LEU A 101 -10.52 -18.51 24.12
C LEU A 101 -10.43 -17.50 25.29
N SER A 102 -9.25 -17.01 25.65
CA SER A 102 -9.13 -16.06 26.77
C SER A 102 -9.82 -14.71 26.50
N VAL A 103 -9.82 -14.23 25.25
CA VAL A 103 -10.59 -13.04 24.85
C VAL A 103 -12.10 -13.34 24.81
N LEU A 104 -12.51 -14.54 24.36
CA LEU A 104 -13.91 -14.96 24.31
C LEU A 104 -14.53 -15.13 25.71
N PHE A 105 -13.73 -15.55 26.69
CA PHE A 105 -14.13 -15.75 28.09
C PHE A 105 -13.79 -14.56 29.02
N GLY A 106 -13.38 -13.42 28.47
CA GLY A 106 -13.23 -12.16 29.21
C GLY A 106 -12.06 -12.09 30.19
N ALA A 107 -10.99 -12.87 29.97
CA ALA A 107 -9.78 -12.77 30.79
C ALA A 107 -8.97 -11.52 30.39
N ASP A 108 -8.70 -10.65 31.38
CA ASP A 108 -7.88 -9.45 31.23
C ASP A 108 -6.43 -9.74 31.70
N PRO A 109 -5.46 -9.94 30.79
CA PRO A 109 -4.09 -10.23 31.19
C PRO A 109 -3.36 -8.93 31.53
N ASP A 110 -2.74 -8.89 32.71
CA ASP A 110 -1.94 -7.76 33.21
C ASP A 110 -1.00 -7.20 32.13
N SER A 111 -1.11 -5.89 31.94
CA SER A 111 -0.70 -5.16 30.73
C SER A 111 0.76 -4.72 30.69
N SER A 112 1.59 -5.10 31.66
CA SER A 112 2.88 -4.45 31.92
C SER A 112 4.14 -5.24 31.53
N ASN A 113 4.07 -6.54 31.23
CA ASN A 113 5.28 -7.37 31.04
C ASN A 113 5.42 -8.06 29.67
N LEU A 114 6.57 -7.82 29.02
CA LEU A 114 6.95 -8.36 27.70
C LEU A 114 7.34 -9.86 27.73
N HIS A 115 7.52 -10.43 28.92
CA HIS A 115 7.82 -11.86 29.12
C HIS A 115 6.58 -12.76 29.09
N GLY A 116 5.37 -12.18 29.01
CA GLY A 116 4.10 -12.91 29.05
C GLY A 116 3.34 -12.97 27.71
N LEU A 117 2.01 -13.07 27.81
CA LEU A 117 1.09 -13.22 26.67
C LEU A 117 1.20 -12.07 25.63
N GLN A 118 1.58 -10.87 26.08
CA GLN A 118 1.81 -9.71 25.20
C GLN A 118 3.09 -9.88 24.36
N GLY A 119 4.17 -10.43 24.92
CA GLY A 119 5.39 -10.74 24.17
C GLY A 119 5.10 -11.68 23.01
N TYR A 120 4.31 -12.74 23.26
CA TYR A 120 3.84 -13.63 22.20
C TYR A 120 3.03 -12.91 21.13
N ARG A 121 2.05 -12.06 21.50
CA ARG A 121 1.28 -11.28 20.52
C ARG A 121 2.18 -10.38 19.66
N VAL A 122 3.15 -9.70 20.26
CA VAL A 122 4.04 -8.76 19.55
C VAL A 122 5.02 -9.49 18.66
N PHE A 123 5.80 -10.43 19.22
CA PHE A 123 6.85 -11.11 18.47
C PHE A 123 6.30 -12.07 17.42
N ILE A 124 5.18 -12.76 17.68
CA ILE A 124 4.51 -13.57 16.65
C ILE A 124 3.94 -12.66 15.56
N SER A 125 3.33 -11.52 15.90
CA SER A 125 2.85 -10.58 14.88
C SER A 125 3.99 -10.03 14.03
N ILE A 126 5.11 -9.63 14.64
CA ILE A 126 6.30 -9.17 13.91
C ILE A 126 6.86 -10.30 13.05
N ALA A 127 7.02 -11.51 13.58
CA ALA A 127 7.52 -12.66 12.84
C ALA A 127 6.60 -13.08 11.70
N MET A 128 5.28 -13.06 11.90
CA MET A 128 4.29 -13.32 10.85
C MET A 128 4.35 -12.26 9.77
N ILE A 129 4.34 -10.99 10.14
CA ILE A 129 4.34 -9.91 9.13
C ILE A 129 5.67 -9.89 8.37
N LEU A 130 6.78 -10.16 9.04
CA LEU A 130 8.10 -10.19 8.41
C LEU A 130 8.29 -11.48 7.59
N GLY A 131 7.77 -12.61 8.05
CA GLY A 131 7.79 -13.89 7.34
C GLY A 131 6.90 -13.91 6.11
N ASP A 132 5.63 -13.49 6.25
CA ASP A 132 4.71 -13.29 5.13
C ASP A 132 5.26 -12.24 4.16
N GLY A 133 5.84 -11.16 4.68
CA GLY A 133 6.47 -10.14 3.85
C GLY A 133 7.67 -10.59 3.07
N LEU A 134 8.57 -11.34 3.70
CA LEU A 134 9.74 -11.89 3.03
C LEU A 134 9.32 -12.96 2.01
N TYR A 135 8.37 -13.83 2.35
CA TYR A 135 7.84 -14.84 1.43
C TYR A 135 7.22 -14.19 0.20
N ASN A 136 6.35 -13.20 0.37
CA ASN A 136 5.73 -12.50 -0.74
C ASN A 136 6.75 -11.68 -1.55
N PHE A 137 7.72 -11.04 -0.90
CA PHE A 137 8.81 -10.34 -1.58
C PHE A 137 9.63 -11.28 -2.47
N VAL A 138 10.03 -12.45 -1.96
CA VAL A 138 10.79 -13.44 -2.73
C VAL A 138 9.93 -14.04 -3.86
N LYS A 139 8.71 -14.48 -3.55
CA LYS A 139 7.78 -15.03 -4.54
C LYS A 139 7.51 -14.05 -5.68
N VAL A 140 7.31 -12.78 -5.35
CA VAL A 140 7.01 -11.75 -6.35
C VAL A 140 8.28 -11.33 -7.10
N LEU A 141 9.46 -11.20 -6.47
CA LEU A 141 10.72 -10.99 -7.20
C LEU A 141 11.04 -12.13 -8.17
N CYS A 142 10.90 -13.39 -7.73
CA CYS A 142 11.13 -14.56 -8.59
C CYS A 142 10.18 -14.59 -9.80
N ARG A 143 8.96 -14.06 -9.67
CA ARG A 143 8.00 -13.97 -10.79
C ARG A 143 8.19 -12.70 -11.63
N THR A 144 8.56 -11.57 -11.03
CA THR A 144 8.67 -10.27 -11.69
C THR A 144 9.99 -10.09 -12.43
N ILE A 145 11.13 -10.56 -11.91
CA ILE A 145 12.45 -10.41 -12.55
C ILE A 145 12.48 -11.05 -13.94
N PRO A 146 12.01 -12.30 -14.16
CA PRO A 146 11.98 -12.89 -15.50
C PRO A 146 11.10 -12.10 -16.46
N VAL A 147 9.95 -11.63 -15.99
CA VAL A 147 8.99 -10.85 -16.79
C VAL A 147 9.60 -9.49 -17.18
N LEU A 148 10.21 -8.78 -16.24
CA LEU A 148 10.86 -7.50 -16.48
C LEU A 148 12.07 -7.65 -17.43
N ILE A 149 12.87 -8.70 -17.27
CA ILE A 149 14.01 -9.00 -18.16
C ILE A 149 13.53 -9.34 -19.57
N THR A 150 12.48 -10.15 -19.70
CA THR A 150 11.89 -10.52 -21.01
C THR A 150 11.33 -9.29 -21.71
N GLN A 151 10.71 -8.39 -20.96
CA GLN A 151 10.13 -7.15 -21.47
C GLN A 151 11.18 -6.11 -21.87
N ILE A 152 12.33 -6.03 -21.18
CA ILE A 152 13.46 -5.15 -21.54
C ILE A 152 14.27 -5.72 -22.71
N ARG A 153 14.35 -7.05 -22.86
CA ARG A 153 15.18 -7.71 -23.90
C ARG A 153 14.52 -7.82 -25.28
N GLY A 154 13.25 -7.49 -25.43
CA GLY A 154 12.66 -7.16 -26.73
C GLY A 154 11.37 -7.90 -27.05
N GLY A 155 10.35 -7.11 -27.41
CA GLY A 155 9.27 -7.53 -28.29
C GLY A 155 7.95 -7.88 -27.61
N ALA A 156 6.88 -7.26 -28.10
CA ALA A 156 5.51 -7.55 -27.75
C ALA A 156 5.13 -9.03 -27.90
N ALA A 157 4.11 -9.43 -27.14
CA ALA A 157 3.32 -10.66 -27.25
C ALA A 157 4.01 -11.97 -26.82
N THR A 158 3.74 -12.37 -25.59
CA THR A 158 3.51 -13.79 -25.28
C THR A 158 2.38 -13.86 -24.26
N THR A 159 1.19 -14.20 -24.75
CA THR A 159 0.08 -14.68 -23.91
C THR A 159 0.58 -15.89 -23.14
N LEU A 160 0.64 -15.79 -21.81
CA LEU A 160 1.01 -16.94 -20.96
C LEU A 160 -0.22 -17.83 -20.71
N PRO A 161 -0.04 -19.16 -20.70
CA PRO A 161 -1.11 -20.12 -20.49
C PRO A 161 -1.36 -20.28 -19.00
N ILE A 162 -2.37 -19.62 -18.46
CA ILE A 162 -2.91 -19.96 -17.13
C ILE A 162 -4.43 -20.03 -17.26
N SER A 163 -4.87 -21.01 -18.02
CA SER A 163 -6.21 -21.57 -17.95
C SER A 163 -6.11 -22.94 -18.60
N ASP A 164 -5.91 -23.98 -17.80
CA ASP A 164 -6.21 -25.35 -18.21
C ASP A 164 -7.74 -25.42 -18.41
N SER A 165 -8.20 -25.02 -19.57
CA SER A 165 -9.54 -25.36 -20.08
C SER A 165 -9.33 -26.46 -21.12
N PRO A 166 -9.89 -27.66 -20.93
CA PRO A 166 -9.81 -28.69 -21.93
C PRO A 166 -10.66 -28.27 -23.14
N ILE A 167 -9.99 -28.10 -24.28
CA ILE A 167 -10.52 -28.22 -25.65
C ILE A 167 -11.62 -27.22 -26.03
N ALA A 168 -11.25 -26.21 -26.82
CA ALA A 168 -12.10 -25.66 -27.87
C ALA A 168 -11.24 -25.05 -28.99
N ASP A 169 -11.27 -25.68 -30.16
CA ASP A 169 -10.78 -25.14 -31.42
C ASP A 169 -11.60 -23.91 -31.83
N ALA A 170 -11.01 -22.71 -31.68
CA ALA A 170 -11.22 -21.50 -32.49
C ALA A 170 -10.49 -20.32 -31.79
N PRO A 171 -9.81 -19.41 -32.51
CA PRO A 171 -9.40 -18.15 -31.90
C PRO A 171 -10.68 -17.43 -31.42
N PRO A 172 -10.81 -17.08 -30.13
CA PRO A 172 -12.03 -16.44 -29.64
C PRO A 172 -12.20 -15.15 -30.45
N ALA A 173 -13.29 -15.04 -31.19
CA ALA A 173 -13.69 -13.80 -31.81
C ALA A 173 -13.63 -12.74 -30.71
N ILE A 174 -12.73 -11.75 -30.86
CA ILE A 174 -12.62 -10.67 -29.89
C ILE A 174 -13.99 -9.99 -29.91
N THR A 175 -14.79 -10.21 -28.86
CA THR A 175 -16.15 -9.68 -28.75
C THR A 175 -16.12 -8.20 -29.06
N PHE A 176 -17.06 -7.70 -29.88
CA PHE A 176 -17.12 -6.29 -30.27
C PHE A 176 -16.98 -5.34 -29.07
N ASP A 177 -17.54 -5.72 -27.93
CA ASP A 177 -17.42 -5.00 -26.67
C ASP A 177 -15.98 -4.89 -26.15
N ASP A 178 -15.16 -5.93 -26.28
CA ASP A 178 -13.75 -5.90 -25.87
C ASP A 178 -12.89 -5.05 -26.80
N GLN A 179 -13.20 -5.04 -28.10
CA GLN A 179 -12.57 -4.13 -29.05
C GLN A 179 -12.88 -2.67 -28.72
N ARG A 180 -14.15 -2.38 -28.42
CA ARG A 180 -14.60 -1.02 -28.08
C ARG A 180 -14.03 -0.54 -26.74
N ARG A 181 -13.94 -1.41 -25.73
CA ARG A 181 -13.26 -1.11 -24.45
C ARG A 181 -11.79 -0.76 -24.66
N THR A 182 -11.11 -1.55 -25.48
CA THR A 182 -9.69 -1.34 -25.81
C THR A 182 -9.49 -0.01 -26.56
N GLU A 183 -10.36 0.30 -27.52
CA GLU A 183 -10.29 1.55 -28.27
C GLU A 183 -10.44 2.78 -27.36
N VAL A 184 -11.48 2.80 -26.50
CA VAL A 184 -11.72 3.91 -25.56
C VAL A 184 -10.57 4.07 -24.58
N PHE A 185 -10.07 2.95 -24.04
CA PHE A 185 -8.97 2.96 -23.07
C PHE A 185 -7.64 3.46 -23.67
N LEU A 186 -7.37 3.17 -24.95
CA LEU A 186 -6.14 3.61 -25.62
C LEU A 186 -6.23 5.03 -26.19
N LYS A 187 -7.43 5.50 -26.57
CA LYS A 187 -7.66 6.83 -27.16
C LYS A 187 -7.43 7.96 -26.14
N ASP A 188 -8.01 7.84 -24.94
CA ASP A 188 -7.99 8.88 -23.92
C ASP A 188 -6.89 8.66 -22.87
N GLN A 189 -5.71 8.28 -23.33
CA GLN A 189 -4.63 7.83 -22.45
C GLN A 189 -3.68 8.99 -22.07
N ILE A 190 -3.10 8.95 -20.86
CA ILE A 190 -2.04 9.88 -20.46
C ILE A 190 -0.75 9.47 -21.16
N PRO A 191 -0.05 10.38 -21.88
CA PRO A 191 1.21 10.04 -22.52
C PRO A 191 2.22 9.52 -21.51
N ASN A 192 2.84 8.38 -21.80
CA ASN A 192 3.76 7.71 -20.87
C ASN A 192 4.95 8.61 -20.49
N TRP A 193 5.43 9.43 -21.44
CA TRP A 193 6.48 10.41 -21.18
C TRP A 193 6.07 11.45 -20.13
N VAL A 194 4.81 11.94 -20.17
CA VAL A 194 4.30 12.89 -19.16
C VAL A 194 4.31 12.24 -17.78
N ALA A 195 3.88 10.99 -17.66
CA ALA A 195 3.90 10.27 -16.40
C ALA A 195 5.33 10.10 -15.85
N ILE A 196 6.30 9.73 -16.70
CA ILE A 196 7.70 9.58 -16.30
C ILE A 196 8.30 10.92 -15.86
N VAL A 197 8.06 11.99 -16.61
CA VAL A 197 8.54 13.34 -16.26
C VAL A 197 7.93 13.82 -14.95
N CYS A 198 6.63 13.65 -14.76
CA CYS A 198 5.96 14.00 -13.50
C CYS A 198 6.49 13.17 -12.33
N TYR A 199 6.73 11.87 -12.52
CA TYR A 199 7.33 11.01 -11.50
C TYR A 199 8.72 11.54 -11.09
N ILE A 200 9.60 11.80 -12.06
CA ILE A 200 10.95 12.32 -11.80
C ILE A 200 10.88 13.69 -11.14
N ALA A 201 10.03 14.60 -11.62
CA ALA A 201 9.89 15.93 -11.05
C ALA A 201 9.44 15.89 -9.59
N VAL A 202 8.40 15.12 -9.28
CA VAL A 202 7.89 14.96 -7.91
C VAL A 202 8.95 14.28 -7.03
N ALA A 203 9.64 13.24 -7.54
CA ALA A 203 10.72 12.56 -6.81
C ALA A 203 11.91 13.48 -6.51
N VAL A 204 12.29 14.36 -7.42
CA VAL A 204 13.34 15.35 -7.20
C VAL A 204 12.91 16.34 -6.13
N VAL A 205 11.70 16.91 -6.25
CA VAL A 205 11.16 17.86 -5.26
C VAL A 205 11.09 17.22 -3.88
N SER A 206 10.53 16.01 -3.76
CA SER A 206 10.43 15.30 -2.48
C SER A 206 11.80 14.91 -1.90
N THR A 207 12.79 14.60 -2.73
CA THR A 207 14.17 14.33 -2.27
C THR A 207 14.80 15.54 -1.60
N PHE A 208 14.47 16.76 -2.03
CA PHE A 208 14.97 17.99 -1.40
C PHE A 208 14.17 18.45 -0.19
N THR A 209 12.84 18.29 -0.21
CA THR A 209 11.95 18.80 0.85
C THR A 209 11.84 17.83 2.04
N LEU A 210 11.88 16.51 1.82
CA LEU A 210 11.78 15.53 2.90
C LEU A 210 12.91 15.61 3.93
N PRO A 211 14.18 15.86 3.57
CA PRO A 211 15.25 16.10 4.54
C PRO A 211 15.05 17.37 5.38
N GLN A 212 14.37 18.40 4.84
CA GLN A 212 14.04 19.61 5.61
C GLN A 212 12.94 19.35 6.65
N ILE A 213 12.01 18.44 6.32
CA ILE A 213 11.00 17.97 7.26
C ILE A 213 11.69 17.10 8.31
N PHE A 214 12.46 16.09 7.90
CA PHE A 214 13.15 15.16 8.79
C PHE A 214 14.66 15.28 8.61
N ASN A 215 15.33 16.10 9.42
CA ASN A 215 16.79 16.33 9.31
C ASN A 215 17.65 15.05 9.35
N ASN A 216 17.15 14.00 10.01
CA ASN A 216 17.83 12.70 10.09
C ASN A 216 17.61 11.83 8.84
N LEU A 217 16.58 12.11 8.04
CA LEU A 217 16.29 11.44 6.78
C LEU A 217 17.13 12.09 5.67
N LYS A 218 18.36 11.62 5.53
CA LYS A 218 19.26 12.10 4.49
C LYS A 218 18.74 11.75 3.09
N TRP A 219 19.06 12.59 2.12
CA TRP A 219 18.60 12.50 0.72
C TRP A 219 18.87 11.14 0.07
N TYR A 220 20.00 10.50 0.38
CA TYR A 220 20.38 9.23 -0.26
C TYR A 220 19.44 8.07 0.11
N TYR A 221 18.85 8.05 1.31
CA TYR A 221 17.85 7.03 1.67
C TYR A 221 16.58 7.16 0.82
N ILE A 222 16.17 8.40 0.54
CA ILE A 222 14.98 8.72 -0.25
C ILE A 222 15.21 8.34 -1.72
N VAL A 223 16.38 8.68 -2.28
CA VAL A 223 16.73 8.31 -3.66
C VAL A 223 16.71 6.80 -3.85
N VAL A 224 17.33 6.03 -2.93
CA VAL A 224 17.30 4.57 -3.00
C VAL A 224 15.86 4.05 -2.91
N ALA A 225 15.05 4.61 -2.00
CA ALA A 225 13.65 4.22 -1.88
C ALA A 225 12.86 4.49 -3.17
N TYR A 226 13.07 5.62 -3.84
CA TYR A 226 12.39 5.96 -5.11
C TYR A 226 12.89 5.15 -6.31
N ILE A 227 14.12 4.67 -6.31
CA ILE A 227 14.59 3.75 -7.35
C ILE A 227 13.94 2.36 -7.18
N VAL A 228 13.78 1.90 -5.94
CA VAL A 228 13.23 0.58 -5.63
C VAL A 228 11.69 0.57 -5.68
N ALA A 229 11.05 1.67 -5.31
CA ALA A 229 9.59 1.74 -5.15
C ALA A 229 8.81 1.38 -6.43
N PRO A 230 9.20 1.75 -7.66
CA PRO A 230 8.49 1.34 -8.87
C PRO A 230 8.44 -0.16 -9.10
N VAL A 231 9.52 -0.86 -8.79
CA VAL A 231 9.56 -2.32 -8.88
C VAL A 231 8.57 -2.91 -7.87
N LEU A 232 8.59 -2.43 -6.62
CA LEU A 232 7.68 -2.91 -5.57
C LEU A 232 6.22 -2.52 -5.82
N ALA A 233 5.97 -1.35 -6.41
CA ALA A 233 4.64 -0.91 -6.80
C ALA A 233 4.08 -1.83 -7.88
N PHE A 234 4.85 -2.16 -8.91
CA PHE A 234 4.43 -3.10 -9.95
C PHE A 234 4.12 -4.48 -9.35
N CYS A 235 5.03 -4.99 -8.52
CA CYS A 235 4.88 -6.23 -7.78
C CYS A 235 3.57 -6.28 -6.97
N ASN A 236 3.29 -5.21 -6.22
CA ASN A 236 2.09 -5.09 -5.41
C ASN A 236 0.82 -5.02 -6.27
N ALA A 237 0.81 -4.16 -7.29
CA ALA A 237 -0.33 -3.97 -8.17
C ALA A 237 -0.63 -5.23 -8.99
N TYR A 238 0.39 -6.01 -9.36
CA TYR A 238 0.21 -7.30 -10.02
C TYR A 238 -0.40 -8.34 -9.06
N GLY A 239 0.15 -8.46 -7.84
CA GLY A 239 -0.39 -9.34 -6.82
C GLY A 239 -1.86 -9.01 -6.50
N CYS A 240 -2.14 -7.74 -6.27
CA CYS A 240 -3.49 -7.22 -6.07
C CYS A 240 -4.41 -7.47 -7.27
N GLY A 241 -3.89 -7.42 -8.50
CA GLY A 241 -4.66 -7.79 -9.70
C GLY A 241 -5.10 -9.25 -9.77
N LEU A 242 -4.44 -10.16 -9.06
CA LEU A 242 -4.79 -11.57 -8.99
C LEU A 242 -5.56 -11.94 -7.73
N THR A 243 -5.22 -11.32 -6.59
CA THR A 243 -5.72 -11.73 -5.26
C THR A 243 -6.56 -10.68 -4.56
N ASP A 244 -6.75 -9.50 -5.17
CA ASP A 244 -7.40 -8.32 -4.59
C ASP A 244 -6.72 -7.72 -3.36
N TRP A 245 -5.56 -8.26 -2.98
CA TRP A 245 -4.89 -7.92 -1.74
C TRP A 245 -3.66 -7.04 -1.98
N SER A 246 -3.59 -5.91 -1.26
CA SER A 246 -2.43 -5.02 -1.26
C SER A 246 -1.49 -5.33 -0.10
N LEU A 247 -0.22 -5.60 -0.42
CA LEU A 247 0.87 -5.84 0.52
C LEU A 247 1.61 -4.55 0.90
N ALA A 248 1.02 -3.37 0.69
CA ALA A 248 1.66 -2.07 0.92
C ALA A 248 2.20 -1.92 2.36
N SER A 249 1.46 -2.39 3.37
CA SER A 249 1.88 -2.33 4.78
C SER A 249 3.13 -3.19 5.04
N THR A 250 3.26 -4.29 4.30
CA THR A 250 4.36 -5.23 4.39
C THR A 250 5.63 -4.66 3.76
N TYR A 251 5.51 -4.06 2.56
CA TYR A 251 6.62 -3.31 1.95
C TYR A 251 7.04 -2.11 2.81
N GLY A 252 6.10 -1.45 3.48
CA GLY A 252 6.38 -0.40 4.46
C GLY A 252 7.25 -0.90 5.61
N LYS A 253 6.91 -2.05 6.20
CA LYS A 253 7.70 -2.64 7.30
C LYS A 253 9.09 -3.09 6.86
N LEU A 254 9.23 -3.64 5.66
CA LEU A 254 10.56 -3.91 5.10
C LEU A 254 11.39 -2.62 4.97
N ALA A 255 10.77 -1.52 4.53
CA ALA A 255 11.44 -0.21 4.50
C ALA A 255 11.84 0.27 5.90
N ILE A 256 11.00 0.04 6.94
CA ILE A 256 11.37 0.35 8.34
C ILE A 256 12.66 -0.37 8.72
N PHE A 257 12.72 -1.69 8.55
CA PHE A 257 13.87 -2.47 9.02
C PHE A 257 15.13 -2.18 8.22
N THR A 258 15.03 -2.13 6.88
CA THR A 258 16.19 -1.93 6.01
C THR A 258 16.78 -0.52 6.15
N ILE A 259 15.96 0.52 5.98
CA ILE A 259 16.42 1.91 6.02
C ILE A 259 16.66 2.36 7.47
N GLY A 260 15.86 1.89 8.42
CA GLY A 260 16.07 2.16 9.84
C GLY A 260 17.36 1.53 10.38
N ALA A 261 17.66 0.27 10.01
CA ALA A 261 18.94 -0.36 10.37
C ALA A 261 20.13 0.33 9.71
N TRP A 262 20.00 0.73 8.44
CA TRP A 262 21.06 1.46 7.74
C TRP A 262 21.35 2.83 8.36
N ALA A 263 20.31 3.55 8.82
CA ALA A 263 20.50 4.81 9.53
C ALA A 263 21.20 4.64 10.89
N GLY A 264 21.00 3.50 11.55
CA GLY A 264 21.59 3.19 12.85
C GLY A 264 20.93 3.94 14.01
N ALA A 265 21.05 3.38 15.21
CA ALA A 265 20.42 3.92 16.42
C ALA A 265 20.94 5.33 16.81
N SER A 266 22.20 5.63 16.50
CA SER A 266 22.86 6.91 16.82
C SER A 266 22.41 8.09 15.96
N ASN A 267 21.87 7.84 14.76
CA ASN A 267 21.42 8.88 13.82
C ASN A 267 19.90 8.98 13.69
N GLY A 268 19.16 8.49 14.69
CA GLY A 268 17.71 8.57 14.68
C GLY A 268 17.03 7.55 13.76
N GLY A 269 17.57 6.34 13.65
CA GLY A 269 17.09 5.30 12.74
C GLY A 269 15.62 4.93 12.89
N VAL A 270 15.01 5.13 14.06
CA VAL A 270 13.57 4.92 14.27
C VAL A 270 12.76 5.93 13.45
N LEU A 271 13.13 7.21 13.49
CA LEU A 271 12.45 8.27 12.74
C LEU A 271 12.64 8.09 11.23
N VAL A 272 13.86 7.74 10.81
CA VAL A 272 14.20 7.51 9.40
C VAL A 272 13.42 6.30 8.87
N GLY A 273 13.41 5.18 9.60
CA GLY A 273 12.67 3.99 9.22
C GLY A 273 11.15 4.24 9.13
N LEU A 274 10.58 4.97 10.10
CA LEU A 274 9.15 5.29 10.09
C LEU A 274 8.75 6.24 8.95
N ALA A 275 9.60 7.22 8.62
CA ALA A 275 9.40 8.07 7.46
C ALA A 275 9.51 7.27 6.15
N ALA A 276 10.53 6.41 6.02
CA ALA A 276 10.71 5.53 4.86
C ALA A 276 9.54 4.55 4.67
N CYS A 277 8.96 4.05 5.77
CA CYS A 277 7.73 3.26 5.74
C CYS A 277 6.58 4.01 5.11
N GLY A 278 6.32 5.24 5.58
CA GLY A 278 5.25 6.08 5.06
C GLY A 278 5.46 6.35 3.57
N VAL A 279 6.71 6.60 3.17
CA VAL A 279 7.09 6.77 1.77
C VAL A 279 6.74 5.53 0.94
N MET A 280 7.26 4.36 1.34
CA MET A 280 7.08 3.12 0.58
C MET A 280 5.62 2.69 0.53
N MET A 281 4.92 2.70 1.68
CA MET A 281 3.53 2.26 1.77
C MET A 281 2.61 3.14 0.93
N SER A 282 2.80 4.47 0.95
CA SER A 282 2.00 5.39 0.16
C SER A 282 2.21 5.18 -1.34
N ILE A 283 3.46 5.08 -1.83
CA ILE A 283 3.73 4.83 -3.26
C ILE A 283 3.09 3.50 -3.71
N VAL A 284 3.33 2.44 -2.95
CA VAL A 284 2.93 1.08 -3.33
C VAL A 284 1.41 0.86 -3.23
N SER A 285 0.75 1.47 -2.24
CA SER A 285 -0.72 1.43 -2.12
C SER A 285 -1.36 2.22 -3.25
N THR A 286 -1.02 3.51 -3.38
CA THR A 286 -1.65 4.41 -4.35
C THR A 286 -1.49 3.92 -5.79
N ALA A 287 -0.35 3.32 -6.11
CA ALA A 287 -0.12 2.73 -7.43
C ALA A 287 -1.01 1.50 -7.71
N SER A 288 -1.27 0.67 -6.69
CA SER A 288 -2.16 -0.49 -6.79
C SER A 288 -3.62 -0.06 -6.90
N ASP A 289 -4.03 0.90 -6.08
CA ASP A 289 -5.39 1.44 -6.06
C ASP A 289 -5.72 2.09 -7.42
N LEU A 290 -4.79 2.87 -7.98
CA LEU A 290 -4.94 3.44 -9.33
C LEU A 290 -5.11 2.36 -10.43
N MET A 291 -4.43 1.21 -10.28
CA MET A 291 -4.55 0.13 -11.27
C MET A 291 -5.90 -0.60 -11.17
N GLN A 292 -6.45 -0.75 -9.94
CA GLN A 292 -7.82 -1.20 -9.74
C GLN A 292 -8.82 -0.23 -10.38
N ASP A 293 -8.63 1.07 -10.18
CA ASP A 293 -9.51 2.09 -10.78
C ASP A 293 -9.46 2.02 -12.31
N PHE A 294 -8.27 1.93 -12.92
CA PHE A 294 -8.15 1.77 -14.37
C PHE A 294 -8.83 0.49 -14.87
N LYS A 295 -8.81 -0.62 -14.12
CA LYS A 295 -9.60 -1.81 -14.47
C LYS A 295 -11.09 -1.50 -14.44
N THR A 296 -11.57 -0.85 -13.39
CA THR A 296 -12.98 -0.43 -13.28
C THR A 296 -13.39 0.42 -14.48
N GLY A 297 -12.55 1.38 -14.89
CA GLY A 297 -12.82 2.26 -16.03
C GLY A 297 -12.82 1.55 -17.37
N TYR A 298 -11.88 0.62 -17.54
CA TYR A 298 -11.83 -0.23 -18.73
C TYR A 298 -13.14 -1.01 -18.91
N MET A 299 -13.75 -1.49 -17.83
CA MET A 299 -15.00 -2.25 -17.86
C MET A 299 -16.26 -1.38 -17.97
N THR A 300 -16.24 -0.16 -17.44
CA THR A 300 -17.35 0.80 -17.51
C THR A 300 -17.28 1.75 -18.71
N LEU A 301 -16.27 1.59 -19.58
CA LEU A 301 -15.99 2.51 -20.70
C LEU A 301 -15.69 3.95 -20.26
N ALA A 302 -15.26 4.15 -19.01
CA ALA A 302 -14.83 5.45 -18.51
C ALA A 302 -13.44 5.82 -19.07
N SER A 303 -13.22 7.11 -19.32
CA SER A 303 -11.93 7.55 -19.87
C SER A 303 -10.80 7.44 -18.84
N PRO A 304 -9.63 6.87 -19.18
CA PRO A 304 -8.51 6.74 -18.24
C PRO A 304 -8.00 8.09 -17.72
N ARG A 305 -8.05 9.14 -18.55
CA ARG A 305 -7.75 10.52 -18.12
C ARG A 305 -8.68 10.99 -17.01
N SER A 306 -9.98 10.79 -17.14
CA SER A 306 -10.95 11.21 -16.11
C SER A 306 -10.70 10.46 -14.80
N MET A 307 -10.44 9.16 -14.86
CA MET A 307 -10.11 8.38 -13.67
C MET A 307 -8.85 8.85 -12.98
N PHE A 308 -7.79 9.11 -13.74
CA PHE A 308 -6.55 9.63 -13.18
C PHE A 308 -6.75 11.01 -12.53
N VAL A 309 -7.49 11.91 -13.17
CA VAL A 309 -7.80 13.24 -12.63
C VAL A 309 -8.61 13.12 -11.34
N SER A 310 -9.61 12.24 -11.30
CA SER A 310 -10.38 11.95 -10.08
C SER A 310 -9.47 11.43 -8.96
N GLN A 311 -8.51 10.56 -9.27
CA GLN A 311 -7.56 10.05 -8.29
C GLN A 311 -6.60 11.14 -7.77
N VAL A 312 -6.15 12.05 -8.63
CA VAL A 312 -5.35 13.23 -8.25
C VAL A 312 -6.13 14.13 -7.28
N ILE A 313 -7.40 14.41 -7.58
CA ILE A 313 -8.28 15.22 -6.72
C ILE A 313 -8.52 14.51 -5.39
N GLY A 314 -8.90 13.23 -5.42
CA GLY A 314 -9.14 12.43 -4.23
C GLY A 314 -7.90 12.31 -3.34
N THR A 315 -6.73 12.11 -3.93
CA THR A 315 -5.44 12.09 -3.22
C THR A 315 -5.16 13.45 -2.57
N GLY A 316 -5.38 14.55 -3.29
CA GLY A 316 -5.22 15.91 -2.75
C GLY A 316 -6.15 16.19 -1.56
N MET A 317 -7.42 15.81 -1.67
CA MET A 317 -8.39 15.89 -0.57
C MET A 317 -7.98 15.01 0.62
N GLY A 318 -7.55 13.78 0.37
CA GLY A 318 -7.08 12.84 1.40
C GLY A 318 -5.87 13.36 2.17
N CYS A 319 -4.93 14.02 1.49
CA CYS A 319 -3.76 14.64 2.12
C CYS A 319 -4.11 15.79 3.08
N ILE A 320 -5.30 16.38 2.96
CA ILE A 320 -5.77 17.46 3.84
C ILE A 320 -6.70 16.90 4.93
N ILE A 321 -7.71 16.13 4.53
CA ILE A 321 -8.75 15.62 5.43
C ILE A 321 -8.15 14.65 6.45
N GLY A 322 -7.30 13.71 6.01
CA GLY A 322 -6.69 12.71 6.89
C GLY A 322 -5.91 13.33 8.05
N PRO A 323 -4.91 14.20 7.80
CA PRO A 323 -4.18 14.91 8.85
C PRO A 323 -5.05 15.81 9.70
N SER A 324 -6.08 16.44 9.13
CA SER A 324 -6.98 17.32 9.88
C SER A 324 -7.78 16.55 10.91
N ILE A 325 -8.33 15.39 10.52
CA ILE A 325 -9.02 14.48 11.46
C ILE A 325 -8.03 14.01 12.53
N PHE A 326 -6.85 13.51 12.12
CA PHE A 326 -5.82 13.10 13.07
C PHE A 326 -5.47 14.22 14.07
N TRP A 327 -5.36 15.46 13.61
CA TRP A 327 -5.03 16.61 14.44
C TRP A 327 -6.11 16.93 15.47
N ILE A 328 -7.39 16.84 15.08
CA ILE A 328 -8.52 16.99 15.99
C ILE A 328 -8.42 15.95 17.11
N PHE A 329 -8.22 14.67 16.76
CA PHE A 329 -8.05 13.60 17.75
C PHE A 329 -6.81 13.81 18.63
N PHE A 330 -5.69 14.26 18.05
CA PHE A 330 -4.44 14.50 18.78
C PHE A 330 -4.54 15.67 19.78
N LYS A 331 -5.41 16.65 19.51
CA LYS A 331 -5.67 17.78 20.42
C LYS A 331 -6.76 17.48 21.44
N ALA A 332 -7.79 16.73 21.05
CA ALA A 332 -8.94 16.43 21.90
C ALA A 332 -8.66 15.31 22.92
N PHE A 333 -7.81 14.34 22.56
CA PHE A 333 -7.51 13.18 23.39
C PHE A 333 -6.01 13.07 23.65
N ASP A 334 -5.63 12.56 24.83
CA ASP A 334 -4.24 12.18 25.12
C ASP A 334 -3.91 10.83 24.48
N LEU A 335 -3.78 10.86 23.15
CA LEU A 335 -3.35 9.72 22.36
C LEU A 335 -2.01 9.18 22.87
N GLY A 336 -1.99 7.91 23.22
CA GLY A 336 -0.76 7.21 23.62
C GLY A 336 -0.62 6.97 25.12
N ASN A 337 -1.41 7.64 25.96
CA ASN A 337 -1.38 7.38 27.40
C ASN A 337 -2.10 6.05 27.72
N PRO A 338 -1.45 5.11 28.44
CA PRO A 338 -2.06 3.82 28.84
C PRO A 338 -3.40 3.97 29.58
N LYS A 339 -3.62 5.11 30.24
CA LYS A 339 -4.85 5.40 31.01
C LYS A 339 -5.91 6.21 30.25
N SER A 340 -5.67 6.53 28.98
CA SER A 340 -6.64 7.28 28.15
C SER A 340 -7.61 6.34 27.42
N ALA A 341 -8.68 6.89 26.87
CA ALA A 341 -9.60 6.17 25.98
C ALA A 341 -8.93 5.63 24.70
N TYR A 342 -7.72 6.12 24.36
CA TYR A 342 -6.95 5.77 23.17
C TYR A 342 -5.49 5.46 23.54
N PRO A 343 -5.22 4.31 24.17
CA PRO A 343 -3.86 3.93 24.55
C PRO A 343 -2.98 3.73 23.32
N ALA A 344 -1.68 3.97 23.46
CA ALA A 344 -0.72 3.62 22.40
C ALA A 344 -0.79 2.11 22.17
N PRO A 345 -0.85 1.63 20.91
CA PRO A 345 -0.64 0.23 20.64
C PRO A 345 0.81 -0.09 21.03
N LEU A 346 0.97 -0.71 22.20
CA LEU A 346 2.23 -1.21 22.77
C LEU A 346 3.27 -0.14 23.11
N GLN A 347 3.14 0.43 24.30
CA GLN A 347 4.27 1.02 25.01
C GLN A 347 4.69 0.03 26.10
N PRO A 348 5.83 -0.67 25.97
CA PRO A 348 6.35 -1.48 27.05
C PRO A 348 6.83 -0.53 28.14
N SER A 349 6.24 -0.60 29.33
CA SER A 349 6.93 -0.20 30.55
C SER A 349 8.04 -1.21 30.77
N ILE A 350 9.25 -0.94 30.29
CA ILE A 350 10.45 -1.68 30.72
C ILE A 350 10.77 -1.16 32.12
N GLY A 351 9.96 -1.62 33.09
CA GLY A 351 10.21 -1.44 34.51
C GLY A 351 11.11 -2.58 34.97
N THR A 352 12.28 -2.20 35.47
CA THR A 352 13.28 -3.02 36.16
C THR A 352 12.74 -4.11 37.08
#